data_AF-A0A7Y6A7V4-F1
#
_entry.id   AF-A0A7Y6A7V4-F1
#
_cell.length_a   1.000
_cell.length_b   1.000
_cell.length_c   1.000
_cell.angle_alpha   90.00
_cell.angle_beta   90.00
_cell.angle_gamma   90.00
#
_symmetry.space_group_name_H-M   'P 1'
#
loop_
_entity.id
_entity.type
_entity.pdbx_description
1 polymer ?
#
loop_
_entity_poly.entity_id
_entity_poly.type
_entity_poly.pdbx_seq_one_letter_code
_entity_poly.pdbx_strand_id
1 'polypeptide(L)'
;MQETAVRADAPPETPEVASPRAPRKARIWNLAVILLPSAGIALLGWRHRALSDDGLIFLRTVRQVLAGNGPVLNVGERSEANTSTLWQWILVIAGWLSPADLGFTAVVGGLALTTLGIAVGLDATRRLYGGAGLRGGAGRYVLPAGVLVLFAVPPFWDFATTGLDSGLGTFWLAGCWWLLVRSRTLHRPGDSAARHRGDRRTQWLLGTSAWLGLGPMVRPDMAVVSLTFFVALTVVTRPGWEITVLRLTAAAGLPLAYEFFRAGYYGVLMPLPGIAKEASAGDPDRGLAYVVDFVTPYWLYAPLALGLAVLVVLLVGMTRASRASDDGA
;
A
#
# COMPACT_ATOMS: atom_id res chain seq x y z
N MET A 1 -37.32 -37.75 49.80
CA MET A 1 -36.81 -36.37 49.70
C MET A 1 -35.30 -36.45 49.88
N GLN A 2 -34.54 -35.78 49.01
CA GLN A 2 -33.07 -35.82 48.80
C GLN A 2 -32.55 -36.80 47.75
N GLU A 3 -32.64 -36.33 46.50
CA GLU A 3 -31.95 -36.82 45.32
C GLU A 3 -30.51 -36.29 45.33
N THR A 4 -29.53 -37.19 45.33
CA THR A 4 -28.10 -36.86 45.37
C THR A 4 -27.61 -36.59 43.95
N ALA A 5 -27.50 -35.32 43.58
CA ALA A 5 -26.93 -34.91 42.29
C ALA A 5 -25.41 -35.17 42.27
N VAL A 6 -24.98 -36.13 41.45
CA VAL A 6 -23.58 -36.37 41.13
C VAL A 6 -23.08 -35.20 40.28
N ARG A 7 -22.21 -34.37 40.85
CA ARG A 7 -21.53 -33.27 40.17
C ARG A 7 -20.49 -33.88 39.23
N ALA A 8 -20.76 -33.85 37.93
CA ALA A 8 -19.77 -34.22 36.91
C ALA A 8 -18.59 -33.24 37.00
N ASP A 9 -17.40 -33.76 37.29
CA ASP A 9 -16.15 -33.00 37.25
C ASP A 9 -15.96 -32.41 35.85
N ALA A 10 -15.82 -31.09 35.79
CA ALA A 10 -15.42 -30.41 34.56
C ALA A 10 -13.99 -30.87 34.19
N PRO A 11 -13.70 -31.12 32.90
CA PRO A 11 -12.35 -31.48 32.49
C PRO A 11 -11.39 -30.32 32.83
N PRO A 12 -10.14 -30.61 33.22
CA PRO A 12 -9.18 -29.57 33.57
C PRO A 12 -8.94 -28.67 32.36
N GLU A 13 -9.09 -27.36 32.54
CA GLU A 13 -8.69 -26.36 31.55
C GLU A 13 -7.22 -26.60 31.19
N THR A 14 -6.98 -27.02 29.95
CA THR A 14 -5.62 -27.10 29.42
C THR A 14 -5.00 -25.70 29.48
N PRO A 15 -3.85 -25.51 30.15
CA PRO A 15 -3.24 -24.19 30.25
C PRO A 15 -2.97 -23.66 28.84
N GLU A 16 -3.53 -22.49 28.55
CA GLU A 16 -3.32 -21.74 27.32
C GLU A 16 -1.81 -21.54 27.14
N VAL A 17 -1.19 -22.34 26.27
CA VAL A 17 0.25 -22.28 26.00
C VAL A 17 0.53 -20.90 25.39
N ALA A 18 1.00 -19.99 26.24
CA ALA A 18 1.41 -18.66 25.83
C ALA A 18 2.41 -18.80 24.68
N SER A 19 2.02 -18.33 23.49
CA SER A 19 2.89 -18.35 22.32
C SER A 19 4.24 -17.72 22.69
N PRO A 20 5.38 -18.39 22.43
CA PRO A 20 6.68 -17.89 22.86
C PRO A 20 6.87 -16.47 22.34
N ARG A 21 7.11 -15.51 23.24
CA ARG A 21 7.38 -14.12 22.85
C ARG A 21 8.76 -14.06 22.21
N ALA A 22 8.88 -13.32 21.11
CA ALA A 22 10.17 -13.12 20.48
C ALA A 22 11.17 -12.53 21.49
N PRO A 23 12.44 -12.99 21.52
CA PRO A 23 13.46 -12.41 22.38
C PRO A 23 13.53 -10.89 22.21
N ARG A 24 13.69 -10.16 23.31
CA ARG A 24 13.72 -8.69 23.35
C ARG A 24 14.62 -8.07 22.27
N LYS A 25 15.78 -8.70 22.02
CA LYS A 25 16.74 -8.29 20.98
C LYS A 25 16.14 -8.34 19.57
N ALA A 26 15.44 -9.41 19.20
CA ALA A 26 14.79 -9.54 17.90
C ALA A 26 13.64 -8.52 17.74
N ARG A 27 12.90 -8.21 18.82
CA ARG A 27 11.86 -7.17 18.79
C ARG A 27 12.46 -5.78 18.55
N ILE A 28 13.54 -5.43 19.26
CA ILE A 28 14.25 -4.15 19.08
C ILE A 28 14.80 -4.05 17.66
N TRP A 29 15.47 -5.11 17.18
CA TRP A 29 15.98 -5.16 15.81
C TRP A 29 14.88 -4.92 14.78
N ASN A 30 13.78 -5.66 14.86
CA ASN A 30 12.70 -5.54 13.89
C ASN A 30 12.01 -4.17 13.94
N LEU A 31 12.01 -3.48 15.09
CA LEU A 31 11.57 -2.09 15.17
C LEU A 31 12.60 -1.15 14.53
N ALA A 32 13.88 -1.34 14.78
CA ALA A 32 14.95 -0.54 14.17
C ALA A 32 14.95 -0.66 12.63
N VAL A 33 14.71 -1.87 12.11
CA VAL A 33 14.57 -2.15 10.67
C VAL A 33 13.40 -1.41 10.02
N ILE A 34 12.40 -0.98 10.78
CA ILE A 34 11.31 -0.13 10.30
C ILE A 34 11.67 1.35 10.50
N LEU A 35 12.02 1.73 11.73
CA LEU A 35 12.17 3.13 12.13
C LEU A 35 13.38 3.80 11.51
N LEU A 36 14.53 3.11 11.40
CA LEU A 36 15.75 3.71 10.86
C LEU A 36 15.61 4.04 9.36
N PRO A 37 15.14 3.13 8.48
CA PRO A 37 14.88 3.49 7.09
C PRO A 37 13.82 4.58 6.93
N SER A 38 12.72 4.54 7.69
CA SER A 38 11.71 5.60 7.63
C SER A 38 12.28 6.97 8.04
N ALA A 39 13.05 7.03 9.12
CA ALA A 39 13.72 8.25 9.54
C ALA A 39 14.77 8.73 8.52
N GLY A 40 15.48 7.80 7.89
CA GLY A 40 16.44 8.10 6.82
C GLY A 40 15.76 8.75 5.61
N ILE A 41 14.63 8.21 5.15
CA ILE A 41 13.85 8.81 4.05
C ILE A 41 13.29 10.17 4.46
N ALA A 42 12.79 10.31 5.70
CA ALA A 42 12.31 11.60 6.20
C ALA A 42 13.42 12.66 6.19
N LEU A 43 14.63 12.28 6.62
CA LEU A 43 15.79 13.17 6.65
C LEU A 43 16.27 13.54 5.24
N LEU A 44 16.42 12.55 4.34
CA LEU A 44 16.85 12.79 2.96
C LEU A 44 15.84 13.67 2.21
N GLY A 45 14.55 13.31 2.27
CA GLY A 45 13.49 14.09 1.65
C GLY A 45 13.41 15.51 2.22
N TRP A 46 13.59 15.68 3.53
CA TRP A 46 13.63 17.02 4.13
C TRP A 46 14.82 17.87 3.64
N ARG A 47 15.99 17.24 3.49
CA ARG A 47 17.21 17.90 2.98
C ARG A 47 17.07 18.29 1.51
N HIS A 48 16.34 17.50 0.73
CA HIS A 48 16.11 17.70 -0.70
C HIS A 48 14.74 18.31 -1.02
N ARG A 49 14.08 18.90 -0.01
CA ARG A 49 12.72 19.40 -0.19
C ARG A 49 12.64 20.47 -1.28
N ALA A 50 11.77 20.23 -2.25
CA ALA A 50 11.56 21.14 -3.37
C ALA A 50 10.09 21.17 -3.72
N LEU A 51 9.60 22.29 -4.25
CA LEU A 51 8.30 22.34 -4.90
C LEU A 51 8.54 22.32 -6.41
N SER A 52 8.00 21.31 -7.09
CA SER A 52 8.13 21.20 -8.55
C SER A 52 7.17 22.15 -9.27
N ASP A 53 7.49 22.47 -10.52
CA ASP A 53 6.62 23.28 -11.39
C ASP A 53 5.25 22.61 -11.57
N ASP A 54 5.21 21.29 -11.74
CA ASP A 54 3.96 20.52 -11.81
C ASP A 54 3.18 20.59 -10.49
N GLY A 55 3.87 20.69 -9.35
CA GLY A 55 3.25 20.93 -8.05
C GLY A 55 2.47 22.24 -7.99
N LEU A 56 2.89 23.27 -8.72
CA LEU A 56 2.18 24.55 -8.79
C LEU A 56 0.81 24.44 -9.48
N ILE A 57 0.65 23.48 -10.40
CA ILE A 57 -0.64 23.19 -11.05
C ILE A 57 -1.66 22.73 -10.00
N PHE A 58 -1.26 21.81 -9.11
CA PHE A 58 -2.08 21.40 -7.96
C PHE A 58 -2.44 22.60 -7.09
N LEU A 59 -1.47 23.42 -6.70
CA LEU A 59 -1.76 24.56 -5.82
C LEU A 59 -2.73 25.56 -6.44
N ARG A 60 -2.62 25.81 -7.76
CA ARG A 60 -3.52 26.71 -8.47
C ARG A 60 -4.95 26.19 -8.44
N THR A 61 -5.17 24.94 -8.83
CA THR A 61 -6.51 24.32 -8.79
C THR A 61 -7.09 24.29 -7.38
N VAL A 62 -6.29 23.99 -6.35
CA VAL A 62 -6.70 24.00 -4.94
C VAL A 62 -7.17 25.40 -4.52
N ARG A 63 -6.42 26.45 -4.88
CA ARG A 63 -6.83 27.85 -4.62
C ARG A 63 -8.14 28.20 -5.32
N GLN A 64 -8.39 27.71 -6.53
CA GLN A 64 -9.67 27.94 -7.23
C GLN A 64 -10.85 27.28 -6.52
N VAL A 65 -10.67 26.05 -6.01
CA VAL A 65 -11.69 25.38 -5.20
C VAL A 65 -11.98 26.18 -3.93
N LEU A 66 -10.94 26.59 -3.21
CA LEU A 66 -11.08 27.38 -1.98
C LEU A 66 -11.70 28.77 -2.22
N ALA A 67 -11.51 29.35 -3.41
CA ALA A 67 -12.14 30.59 -3.84
C ALA A 67 -13.59 30.42 -4.35
N GLY A 68 -14.11 29.19 -4.41
CA GLY A 68 -15.48 28.91 -4.85
C GLY A 68 -15.65 28.79 -6.37
N ASN A 69 -14.57 28.81 -7.15
CA ASN A 69 -14.62 28.72 -8.62
C ASN A 69 -14.73 27.28 -9.14
N GLY A 70 -14.62 26.29 -8.24
CA GLY A 70 -14.63 24.86 -8.57
C GLY A 70 -13.23 24.30 -8.90
N PRO A 71 -13.14 23.00 -9.23
CA PRO A 71 -11.88 22.28 -9.45
C PRO A 71 -11.28 22.57 -10.83
N VAL A 72 -11.04 23.84 -11.14
CA VAL A 72 -10.54 24.30 -12.45
C VAL A 72 -9.16 24.93 -12.32
N LEU A 73 -8.39 24.91 -13.40
CA LEU A 73 -7.13 25.66 -13.46
C LEU A 73 -7.36 27.15 -13.73
N ASN A 74 -8.28 27.46 -14.64
CA ASN A 74 -8.69 28.81 -15.03
C ASN A 74 -10.19 28.98 -14.81
N VAL A 75 -10.59 30.14 -14.29
CA VAL A 75 -12.00 30.45 -14.07
C VAL A 75 -12.74 30.49 -15.41
N GLY A 76 -13.88 29.81 -15.50
CA GLY A 76 -14.66 29.69 -16.73
C GLY A 76 -14.25 28.53 -17.64
N GLU A 77 -13.05 27.95 -17.45
CA GLU A 77 -12.59 26.78 -18.21
C GLU A 77 -12.79 25.51 -17.38
N ARG A 78 -13.81 24.72 -17.73
CA ARG A 78 -14.06 23.43 -17.07
C ARG A 78 -13.12 22.36 -17.61
N SER A 79 -11.84 22.45 -17.25
CA SER A 79 -10.82 21.44 -17.56
C SER A 79 -10.16 20.90 -16.29
N GLU A 80 -10.02 19.57 -16.21
CA GLU A 80 -9.30 18.90 -15.12
C GLU A 80 -7.81 18.87 -15.46
N ALA A 81 -7.03 19.71 -14.79
CA ALA A 81 -5.59 19.82 -15.04
C ALA A 81 -4.75 18.79 -14.26
N ASN A 82 -5.24 18.34 -13.10
CA ASN A 82 -4.49 17.44 -12.23
C ASN A 82 -4.69 15.98 -12.61
N THR A 83 -3.62 15.19 -12.53
CA THR A 83 -3.68 13.74 -12.71
C THR A 83 -4.16 13.01 -11.44
N SER A 84 -3.89 13.56 -10.26
CA SER A 84 -4.24 12.95 -8.98
C SER A 84 -5.44 13.64 -8.34
N THR A 85 -6.63 13.09 -8.55
CA THR A 85 -7.86 13.59 -7.95
C THR A 85 -7.79 13.59 -6.43
N LEU A 86 -7.31 12.49 -5.81
CA LEU A 86 -7.29 12.35 -4.37
C LEU A 86 -6.28 13.31 -3.72
N TRP A 87 -5.10 13.51 -4.33
CA TRP A 87 -4.12 14.47 -3.81
C TRP A 87 -4.65 15.91 -3.83
N GLN A 88 -5.32 16.31 -4.91
CA GLN A 88 -5.96 17.63 -4.99
C GLN A 88 -6.94 17.83 -3.83
N TRP A 89 -7.85 16.89 -3.59
CA TRP A 89 -8.86 17.05 -2.53
C TRP A 89 -8.27 16.99 -1.12
N ILE A 90 -7.19 16.21 -0.90
CA ILE A 90 -6.44 16.25 0.36
C ILE A 90 -5.88 17.66 0.61
N LEU A 91 -5.30 18.29 -0.42
CA LEU A 91 -4.77 19.65 -0.31
C LEU A 91 -5.87 20.71 -0.14
N VAL A 92 -7.03 20.53 -0.78
CA VAL A 92 -8.22 21.38 -0.53
C VAL A 92 -8.63 21.32 0.93
N ILE A 93 -8.76 20.11 1.49
CA ILE A 93 -9.14 19.94 2.91
C ILE A 93 -8.07 20.57 3.82
N ALA A 94 -6.79 20.35 3.52
CA ALA A 94 -5.70 20.92 4.31
C ALA A 94 -5.69 22.46 4.27
N GLY A 95 -5.90 23.06 3.09
CA GLY A 95 -6.00 24.51 2.92
C GLY A 95 -7.25 25.14 3.52
N TRP A 96 -8.34 24.37 3.61
CA TRP A 96 -9.55 24.81 4.30
C TRP A 96 -9.38 24.78 5.83
N LEU A 97 -8.67 23.77 6.36
CA LEU A 97 -8.42 23.60 7.79
C LEU A 97 -7.33 24.53 8.33
N SER A 98 -6.41 25.01 7.49
CA SER A 98 -5.24 25.77 7.92
C SER A 98 -4.94 26.92 6.97
N PRO A 99 -4.64 28.13 7.49
CA PRO A 99 -4.16 29.25 6.68
C PRO A 99 -2.66 29.12 6.31
N ALA A 100 -2.02 27.97 6.58
CA ALA A 100 -0.62 27.74 6.24
C ALA A 100 -0.38 27.83 4.73
N ASP A 101 0.87 28.13 4.35
CA ASP A 101 1.24 28.12 2.94
C ASP A 101 0.97 26.75 2.31
N LEU A 102 0.19 26.75 1.22
CA LEU A 102 -0.23 25.54 0.53
C LEU A 102 0.96 24.80 -0.09
N GLY A 103 2.00 25.52 -0.53
CA GLY A 103 3.20 24.91 -1.09
C GLY A 103 3.97 24.12 -0.04
N PHE A 104 4.21 24.74 1.11
CA PHE A 104 4.82 24.07 2.25
C PHE A 104 3.96 22.90 2.76
N THR A 105 2.64 23.07 2.79
CA THR A 105 1.69 22.00 3.14
C THR A 105 1.81 20.81 2.19
N ALA A 106 1.91 21.05 0.87
CA ALA A 106 2.08 19.98 -0.12
C ALA A 106 3.43 19.27 0.02
N VAL A 107 4.52 20.02 0.24
CA VAL A 107 5.87 19.48 0.46
C VAL A 107 5.92 18.59 1.72
N VAL A 108 5.41 19.10 2.85
CA VAL A 108 5.41 18.36 4.13
C VAL A 108 4.45 17.18 4.09
N GLY A 109 3.26 17.36 3.49
CA GLY A 109 2.28 16.29 3.31
C GLY A 109 2.83 15.14 2.46
N GLY A 110 3.49 15.47 1.34
CA GLY A 110 4.17 14.49 0.49
C GLY A 110 5.25 13.72 1.24
N LEU A 111 6.08 14.43 2.02
CA LEU A 111 7.14 13.81 2.83
C LEU A 111 6.56 12.87 3.90
N ALA A 112 5.52 13.34 4.60
CA ALA A 112 4.86 12.58 5.65
C ALA A 112 4.24 11.30 5.09
N LEU A 113 3.52 11.38 3.97
CA LEU A 113 2.93 10.22 3.31
C LEU A 113 3.99 9.24 2.80
N THR A 114 5.08 9.74 2.20
CA THR A 114 6.21 8.88 1.78
C THR A 114 6.82 8.14 2.98
N THR A 115 7.11 8.87 4.06
CA THR A 115 7.71 8.32 5.28
C THR A 115 6.80 7.27 5.93
N LEU A 116 5.51 7.57 6.04
CA LEU A 116 4.50 6.64 6.55
C LEU A 116 4.36 5.43 5.63
N GLY A 117 4.40 5.62 4.32
CA GLY A 117 4.37 4.53 3.33
C GLY A 117 5.52 3.54 3.54
N ILE A 118 6.74 4.04 3.70
CA ILE A 118 7.90 3.20 4.02
C ILE A 118 7.69 2.45 5.35
N ALA A 119 7.23 3.14 6.40
CA ALA A 119 7.01 2.52 7.71
C ALA A 119 5.95 1.41 7.64
N VAL A 120 4.82 1.68 6.97
CA VAL A 120 3.71 0.73 6.79
C VAL A 120 4.13 -0.45 5.93
N GLY A 121 4.85 -0.23 4.84
CA GLY A 121 5.35 -1.28 3.95
C GLY A 121 6.35 -2.21 4.65
N LEU A 122 7.25 -1.66 5.46
CA LEU A 122 8.18 -2.44 6.27
C LEU A 122 7.47 -3.20 7.40
N ASP A 123 6.49 -2.61 8.09
CA ASP A 123 5.68 -3.32 9.09
C ASP A 123 4.87 -4.46 8.47
N ALA A 124 4.27 -4.25 7.29
CA ALA A 124 3.58 -5.30 6.55
C ALA A 124 4.51 -6.48 6.22
N THR A 125 5.71 -6.17 5.71
CA THR A 125 6.71 -7.18 5.36
C THR A 125 7.21 -7.92 6.60
N ARG A 126 7.46 -7.20 7.70
CA ARG A 126 7.77 -7.80 9.00
C ARG A 126 6.68 -8.75 9.48
N ARG A 127 5.40 -8.40 9.31
CA ARG A 127 4.27 -9.27 9.68
C ARG A 127 4.17 -10.50 8.80
N LEU A 128 4.43 -10.36 7.50
CA LEU A 128 4.43 -11.49 6.58
C LEU A 128 5.46 -12.55 7.00
N TYR A 129 6.68 -12.14 7.33
CA TYR A 129 7.77 -13.04 7.70
C TYR A 129 7.80 -13.41 9.20
N GLY A 130 7.21 -12.58 10.06
CA GLY A 130 7.12 -12.81 11.50
C GLY A 130 5.87 -13.58 11.94
N GLY A 131 4.85 -13.68 11.08
CA GLY A 131 3.66 -14.49 11.34
C GLY A 131 3.94 -15.99 11.23
N ALA A 132 3.22 -16.81 12.00
CA ALA A 132 3.39 -18.27 12.08
C ALA A 132 3.10 -19.09 10.78
N GLY A 133 3.12 -18.46 9.60
CA GLY A 133 2.68 -19.05 8.33
C GLY A 133 3.77 -19.61 7.41
N LEU A 134 5.06 -19.42 7.73
CA LEU A 134 6.19 -19.99 6.96
C LEU A 134 7.15 -20.75 7.89
N ARG A 135 6.62 -21.50 8.86
CA ARG A 135 7.27 -22.08 10.05
C ARG A 135 7.35 -21.07 11.20
N GLY A 136 6.44 -21.17 12.16
CA GLY A 136 6.35 -20.28 13.31
C GLY A 136 7.63 -20.23 14.14
N GLY A 137 8.14 -19.02 14.34
CA GLY A 137 9.29 -18.77 15.19
C GLY A 137 9.28 -17.31 15.62
N ALA A 138 8.79 -17.04 16.82
CA ALA A 138 8.95 -15.74 17.44
C ALA A 138 10.45 -15.53 17.70
N GLY A 139 11.07 -14.57 17.01
CA GLY A 139 12.51 -14.29 17.17
C GLY A 139 13.33 -14.18 15.90
N ARG A 140 12.72 -14.20 14.71
CA ARG A 140 13.44 -13.99 13.45
C ARG A 140 13.85 -12.52 13.28
N TYR A 141 15.09 -12.33 12.84
CA TYR A 141 15.63 -11.06 12.40
C TYR A 141 15.22 -10.83 10.94
N VAL A 142 14.52 -9.73 10.66
CA VAL A 142 14.18 -9.33 9.28
C VAL A 142 15.26 -8.38 8.76
N LEU A 143 15.61 -8.46 7.48
CA LEU A 143 16.56 -7.55 6.84
C LEU A 143 15.82 -6.53 5.95
N PRO A 144 16.19 -5.23 5.97
CA PRO A 144 15.57 -4.17 5.17
C PRO A 144 16.00 -4.18 3.69
N ALA A 145 16.24 -5.34 3.08
CA ALA A 145 16.87 -5.43 1.76
C ALA A 145 16.17 -4.58 0.67
N GLY A 146 14.84 -4.63 0.60
CA GLY A 146 14.07 -3.88 -0.40
C GLY A 146 14.16 -2.36 -0.23
N VAL A 147 14.12 -1.85 1.00
CA VAL A 147 14.19 -0.39 1.22
C VAL A 147 15.60 0.16 0.98
N LEU A 148 16.65 -0.66 1.15
CA LEU A 148 18.01 -0.25 0.78
C LEU A 148 18.15 0.05 -0.72
N VAL A 149 17.41 -0.67 -1.58
CA VAL A 149 17.35 -0.36 -3.02
C VAL A 149 16.74 1.03 -3.24
N LEU A 150 15.70 1.40 -2.48
CA LEU A 150 15.07 2.73 -2.59
C LEU A 150 16.02 3.85 -2.18
N PHE A 151 16.89 3.63 -1.19
CA PHE A 151 17.94 4.59 -0.83
C PHE A 151 18.97 4.79 -1.94
N ALA A 152 19.27 3.73 -2.69
CA ALA A 152 20.22 3.76 -3.80
C ALA A 152 19.67 4.46 -5.06
N VAL A 153 18.39 4.83 -5.08
CA VAL A 153 17.71 5.51 -6.20
C VAL A 153 17.36 6.94 -5.78
N PRO A 154 18.23 7.94 -6.06
CA PRO A 154 18.02 9.33 -5.68
C PRO A 154 16.64 9.91 -6.01
N PRO A 155 16.07 9.65 -7.21
CA PRO A 155 14.74 10.14 -7.54
C PRO A 155 13.66 9.74 -6.54
N PHE A 156 13.80 8.61 -5.84
CA PHE A 156 12.81 8.18 -4.87
C PHE A 156 12.67 9.16 -3.70
N TRP A 157 13.79 9.66 -3.17
CA TRP A 157 13.78 10.59 -2.04
C TRP A 157 13.76 12.06 -2.47
N ASP A 158 14.19 12.40 -3.70
CA ASP A 158 13.96 13.73 -4.29
C ASP A 158 12.45 13.97 -4.52
N PHE A 159 11.75 13.00 -5.12
CA PHE A 159 10.30 13.09 -5.37
C PHE A 159 9.43 12.81 -4.14
N ALA A 160 10.03 12.54 -2.98
CA ALA A 160 9.29 12.43 -1.72
C ALA A 160 8.60 13.74 -1.31
N THR A 161 9.03 14.88 -1.87
CA THR A 161 8.66 16.21 -1.37
C THR A 161 8.27 17.22 -2.43
N THR A 162 8.07 16.81 -3.70
CA THR A 162 7.90 17.72 -4.86
C THR A 162 6.58 18.49 -4.94
N GLY A 163 5.71 18.38 -3.93
CA GLY A 163 4.33 18.87 -3.94
C GLY A 163 3.37 18.03 -4.79
N LEU A 164 3.85 16.92 -5.33
CA LEU A 164 3.09 15.98 -6.16
C LEU A 164 2.51 14.81 -5.34
N ASP A 165 1.73 13.99 -6.03
CA ASP A 165 1.06 12.79 -5.54
C ASP A 165 1.99 11.60 -5.21
N SER A 166 3.30 11.72 -5.43
CA SER A 166 4.27 10.62 -5.25
C SER A 166 4.26 10.04 -3.84
N GLY A 167 4.13 10.90 -2.81
CA GLY A 167 4.01 10.46 -1.43
C GLY A 167 2.69 9.74 -1.15
N LEU A 168 1.59 10.24 -1.71
CA LEU A 168 0.28 9.59 -1.63
C LEU A 168 0.29 8.22 -2.31
N GLY A 169 0.89 8.12 -3.49
CA GLY A 169 1.11 6.85 -4.21
C GLY A 169 1.88 5.84 -3.37
N THR A 170 3.00 6.27 -2.78
CA THR A 170 3.82 5.41 -1.91
C THR A 170 3.05 4.92 -0.70
N PHE A 171 2.31 5.81 -0.03
CA PHE A 171 1.49 5.46 1.13
C PHE A 171 0.35 4.50 0.76
N TRP A 172 -0.35 4.78 -0.34
CA TRP A 172 -1.45 3.95 -0.82
C TRP A 172 -0.98 2.54 -1.19
N LEU A 173 0.14 2.41 -1.93
CA LEU A 173 0.76 1.13 -2.27
C LEU A 173 1.15 0.32 -1.03
N ALA A 174 1.79 0.98 -0.06
CA ALA A 174 2.15 0.35 1.21
C ALA A 174 0.91 -0.10 1.99
N GLY A 175 -0.16 0.71 1.98
CA GLY A 175 -1.45 0.37 2.57
C GLY A 175 -2.08 -0.87 1.91
N CYS A 176 -2.06 -0.95 0.57
CA CYS A 176 -2.54 -2.12 -0.17
C CYS A 176 -1.80 -3.40 0.27
N TRP A 177 -0.47 -3.33 0.34
CA TRP A 177 0.35 -4.43 0.82
C TRP A 177 0.03 -4.83 2.26
N TRP A 178 -0.06 -3.85 3.17
CA TRP A 178 -0.36 -4.09 4.58
C TRP A 178 -1.72 -4.72 4.80
N LEU A 179 -2.75 -4.25 4.09
CA LEU A 179 -4.10 -4.79 4.15
C LEU A 179 -4.17 -6.22 3.60
N LEU A 180 -3.43 -6.53 2.52
CA LEU A 180 -3.33 -7.88 1.97
C LEU A 180 -2.67 -8.85 2.97
N VAL A 181 -1.54 -8.45 3.55
CA VAL A 181 -0.84 -9.26 4.58
C VAL A 181 -1.73 -9.49 5.80
N ARG A 182 -2.44 -8.46 6.27
CA ARG A 182 -3.34 -8.57 7.42
C ARG A 182 -4.56 -9.44 7.10
N SER A 183 -5.10 -9.36 5.90
CA SER A 183 -6.20 -10.23 5.46
C SER A 183 -5.79 -11.70 5.55
N ARG A 184 -4.57 -12.08 5.12
CA ARG A 184 -4.08 -13.47 5.28
C ARG A 184 -4.15 -13.97 6.73
N THR A 185 -3.81 -13.12 7.71
CA THR A 185 -3.84 -13.52 9.13
C THR A 185 -5.25 -13.72 9.68
N LEU A 186 -6.23 -13.00 9.13
CA LEU A 186 -7.64 -13.11 9.52
C LEU A 186 -8.34 -14.33 8.90
N HIS A 187 -7.76 -14.93 7.86
CA HIS A 187 -8.33 -16.07 7.11
C HIS A 187 -7.73 -17.43 7.46
N ARG A 188 -7.21 -17.63 8.68
CA ARG A 188 -6.76 -18.96 9.11
C ARG A 188 -7.94 -19.94 9.24
N PRO A 189 -7.93 -21.09 8.52
CA PRO A 189 -8.95 -22.13 8.69
C PRO A 189 -8.84 -22.75 10.10
N GLY A 190 -9.98 -22.95 10.78
CA GLY A 190 -10.04 -23.72 12.04
C GLY A 190 -10.63 -23.02 13.26
N ASP A 191 -11.17 -21.80 13.13
CA ASP A 191 -11.53 -20.98 14.27
C ASP A 191 -13.07 -20.84 14.43
N SER A 192 -13.67 -21.61 15.35
CA SER A 192 -15.11 -21.95 15.42
C SER A 192 -16.12 -20.90 15.96
N ALA A 193 -15.71 -19.70 16.37
CA ALA A 193 -16.64 -18.62 16.72
C ALA A 193 -17.21 -17.96 15.44
N ALA A 194 -18.29 -18.54 14.91
CA ALA A 194 -18.66 -18.46 13.49
C ALA A 194 -19.63 -17.33 13.06
N ARG A 195 -20.29 -16.59 13.96
CA ARG A 195 -21.28 -15.56 13.55
C ARG A 195 -20.81 -14.12 13.74
N HIS A 196 -20.39 -13.71 14.94
CA HIS A 196 -19.89 -12.34 15.19
C HIS A 196 -18.57 -12.01 14.47
N ARG A 197 -17.78 -13.04 14.09
CA ARG A 197 -16.60 -12.86 13.23
C ARG A 197 -16.94 -12.70 11.75
N GLY A 198 -18.14 -13.14 11.32
CA GLY A 198 -18.62 -13.01 9.94
C GLY A 198 -18.77 -11.54 9.55
N ASP A 199 -19.52 -10.76 10.33
CA ASP A 199 -19.75 -9.34 10.04
C ASP A 199 -18.46 -8.53 10.07
N ARG A 200 -17.63 -8.72 11.09
CA ARG A 200 -16.34 -8.01 11.20
C ARG A 200 -15.39 -8.36 10.04
N ARG A 201 -15.39 -9.63 9.59
CA ARG A 201 -14.62 -10.08 8.42
C ARG A 201 -15.15 -9.42 7.15
N THR A 202 -16.46 -9.40 6.95
CA THR A 202 -17.07 -8.75 5.79
C THR A 202 -16.73 -7.26 5.79
N GLN A 203 -16.94 -6.55 6.89
CA GLN A 203 -16.58 -5.14 7.06
C GLN A 203 -15.09 -4.88 6.75
N TRP A 204 -14.19 -5.74 7.25
CA TRP A 204 -12.76 -5.67 6.94
C TRP A 204 -12.48 -5.80 5.43
N LEU A 205 -13.10 -6.77 4.77
CA LEU A 205 -12.94 -7.00 3.34
C LEU A 205 -13.51 -5.86 2.49
N LEU A 206 -14.62 -5.27 2.92
CA LEU A 206 -15.20 -4.10 2.26
C LEU A 206 -14.31 -2.87 2.42
N GLY A 207 -13.86 -2.57 3.64
CA GLY A 207 -12.94 -1.47 3.88
C GLY A 207 -11.61 -1.66 3.14
N THR A 208 -11.10 -2.89 3.08
CA THR A 208 -9.92 -3.21 2.27
C THR A 208 -10.19 -2.98 0.80
N SER A 209 -11.31 -3.47 0.27
CA SER A 209 -11.65 -3.33 -1.15
C SER A 209 -11.86 -1.87 -1.53
N ALA A 210 -12.49 -1.06 -0.66
CA ALA A 210 -12.62 0.38 -0.83
C ALA A 210 -11.24 1.07 -0.90
N TRP A 211 -10.31 0.73 0.00
CA TRP A 211 -8.94 1.25 -0.06
C TRP A 211 -8.23 0.87 -1.37
N LEU A 212 -8.30 -0.40 -1.77
CA LEU A 212 -7.75 -0.86 -3.04
C LEU A 212 -8.38 -0.13 -4.23
N GLY A 213 -9.66 0.21 -4.13
CA GLY A 213 -10.40 0.98 -5.13
C GLY A 213 -9.91 2.41 -5.32
N LEU A 214 -9.20 3.01 -4.37
CA LEU A 214 -8.72 4.40 -4.46
C LEU A 214 -7.61 4.60 -5.50
N GLY A 215 -7.01 3.54 -6.05
CA GLY A 215 -5.87 3.62 -6.97
C GLY A 215 -6.09 4.61 -8.13
N PRO A 216 -7.12 4.47 -8.97
CA PRO A 216 -7.41 5.42 -10.06
C PRO A 216 -7.52 6.89 -9.62
N MET A 217 -7.92 7.15 -8.37
CA MET A 217 -8.00 8.50 -7.81
C MET A 217 -6.66 9.01 -7.29
N VAL A 218 -5.79 8.11 -6.83
CA VAL A 218 -4.39 8.43 -6.54
C VAL A 218 -3.70 8.80 -7.83
N ARG A 219 -3.78 7.94 -8.85
CA ARG A 219 -3.39 8.22 -10.24
C ARG A 219 -4.12 7.28 -11.19
N PRO A 220 -4.42 7.67 -12.44
CA PRO A 220 -5.10 6.81 -13.41
C PRO A 220 -4.38 5.47 -13.66
N ASP A 221 -3.04 5.47 -13.72
CA ASP A 221 -2.24 4.26 -13.96
C ASP A 221 -2.30 3.25 -12.81
N MET A 222 -2.59 3.71 -11.58
CA MET A 222 -2.74 2.84 -10.42
C MET A 222 -4.01 1.97 -10.48
N ALA A 223 -4.89 2.16 -11.46
CA ALA A 223 -6.00 1.25 -11.74
C ALA A 223 -5.53 -0.20 -11.97
N VAL A 224 -4.41 -0.38 -12.68
CA VAL A 224 -3.82 -1.72 -12.90
C VAL A 224 -3.32 -2.32 -11.59
N VAL A 225 -2.76 -1.49 -10.72
CA VAL A 225 -2.30 -1.91 -9.39
C VAL A 225 -3.47 -2.28 -8.49
N SER A 226 -4.55 -1.48 -8.50
CA SER A 226 -5.81 -1.78 -7.81
C SER A 226 -6.36 -3.14 -8.21
N LEU A 227 -6.42 -3.42 -9.52
CA LEU A 227 -6.89 -4.70 -10.04
C LEU A 227 -6.00 -5.85 -9.55
N THR A 228 -4.68 -5.67 -9.60
CA THR A 228 -3.71 -6.67 -9.14
C THR A 228 -3.91 -7.04 -7.67
N PHE A 229 -4.00 -6.03 -6.79
CA PHE A 229 -4.24 -6.27 -5.37
C PHE A 229 -5.63 -6.83 -5.09
N PHE A 230 -6.64 -6.43 -5.87
CA PHE A 230 -8.01 -6.95 -5.71
C PHE A 230 -8.08 -8.43 -6.09
N VAL A 231 -7.44 -8.84 -7.19
CA VAL A 231 -7.30 -10.24 -7.59
C VAL A 231 -6.53 -11.01 -6.53
N ALA A 232 -5.38 -10.51 -6.06
CA ALA A 232 -4.60 -11.15 -5.00
C ALA A 232 -5.43 -11.35 -3.72
N LEU A 233 -6.19 -10.32 -3.31
CA LEU A 233 -7.11 -10.42 -2.16
C LEU A 233 -8.19 -11.47 -2.41
N THR A 234 -8.78 -11.54 -3.60
CA THR A 234 -9.80 -12.54 -3.93
C THR A 234 -9.24 -13.96 -3.93
N VAL A 235 -8.02 -14.16 -4.46
CA VAL A 235 -7.32 -15.46 -4.42
C VAL A 235 -7.02 -15.91 -3.00
N VAL A 236 -6.57 -14.99 -2.12
CA VAL A 236 -6.23 -15.31 -0.72
C VAL A 236 -7.49 -15.60 0.11
N THR A 237 -8.58 -14.86 -0.13
CA THR A 237 -9.75 -14.86 0.76
C THR A 237 -10.90 -15.73 0.28
N ARG A 238 -10.90 -16.10 -1.02
CA ARG A 238 -11.89 -16.95 -1.71
C ARG A 238 -13.33 -16.70 -1.24
N PRO A 239 -13.83 -15.45 -1.35
CA PRO A 239 -15.19 -15.13 -0.93
C PRO A 239 -16.24 -15.81 -1.82
N GLY A 240 -17.47 -15.92 -1.32
CA GLY A 240 -18.63 -16.21 -2.16
C GLY A 240 -18.94 -15.06 -3.15
N TRP A 241 -19.78 -15.33 -4.14
CA TRP A 241 -20.10 -14.37 -5.20
C TRP A 241 -20.78 -13.10 -4.66
N GLU A 242 -21.70 -13.21 -3.68
CA GLU A 242 -22.39 -12.06 -3.07
C GLU A 242 -21.41 -11.07 -2.44
N ILE A 243 -20.48 -11.58 -1.64
CA ILE A 243 -19.43 -10.77 -1.01
C ILE A 243 -18.49 -10.20 -2.07
N THR A 244 -18.24 -10.93 -3.16
CA THR A 244 -17.43 -10.43 -4.27
C THR A 244 -18.07 -9.24 -4.95
N VAL A 245 -19.38 -9.30 -5.22
CA VAL A 245 -20.15 -8.17 -5.77
C VAL A 245 -20.07 -6.97 -4.83
N LEU A 246 -20.32 -7.16 -3.52
CA LEU A 246 -20.27 -6.06 -2.56
C LEU A 246 -18.87 -5.43 -2.46
N ARG A 247 -17.81 -6.25 -2.54
CA ARG A 247 -16.42 -5.79 -2.57
C ARG A 247 -16.10 -5.01 -3.84
N LEU A 248 -16.59 -5.45 -5.00
CA LEU A 248 -16.45 -4.73 -6.27
C LEU A 248 -17.15 -3.37 -6.17
N THR A 249 -18.37 -3.32 -5.64
CA THR A 249 -19.09 -2.06 -5.40
C THR A 249 -18.33 -1.15 -4.44
N ALA A 250 -17.77 -1.68 -3.35
CA ALA A 250 -16.96 -0.91 -2.41
C ALA A 250 -15.69 -0.34 -3.06
N ALA A 251 -15.02 -1.11 -3.92
CA ALA A 251 -13.83 -0.67 -4.65
C ALA A 251 -14.16 0.37 -5.73
N ALA A 252 -15.22 0.15 -6.51
CA ALA A 252 -15.56 0.99 -7.65
C ALA A 252 -16.40 2.22 -7.29
N GLY A 253 -17.08 2.23 -6.15
CA GLY A 253 -18.09 3.24 -5.82
C GLY A 253 -17.58 4.68 -5.88
N LEU A 254 -16.49 4.99 -5.17
CA LEU A 254 -15.95 6.35 -5.17
C LEU A 254 -15.28 6.75 -6.50
N PRO A 255 -14.42 5.91 -7.12
CA PRO A 255 -13.88 6.20 -8.46
C PRO A 255 -14.96 6.44 -9.51
N LEU A 256 -16.00 5.60 -9.56
CA LEU A 256 -17.09 5.76 -10.52
C LEU A 256 -17.93 7.01 -10.24
N ALA A 257 -18.21 7.31 -8.97
CA ALA A 257 -18.90 8.55 -8.61
C ALA A 257 -18.12 9.79 -9.08
N TYR A 258 -16.78 9.77 -8.93
CA TYR A 258 -15.94 10.83 -9.47
C TYR A 258 -15.94 10.85 -11.00
N GLU A 259 -15.94 9.70 -11.65
CA GLU A 259 -16.01 9.61 -13.12
C GLU A 259 -17.30 10.21 -13.68
N PHE A 260 -18.45 9.93 -13.03
CA PHE A 260 -19.72 10.57 -13.37
C PHE A 260 -19.68 12.09 -13.18
N PHE A 261 -19.09 12.55 -12.06
CA PHE A 261 -18.85 13.97 -11.85
C PHE A 261 -17.96 14.55 -12.95
N ARG A 262 -16.86 13.88 -13.30
CA ARG A 262 -15.89 14.33 -14.30
C ARG A 262 -16.57 14.48 -15.67
N ALA A 263 -17.32 13.46 -16.09
CA ALA A 263 -18.07 13.47 -17.34
C ALA A 263 -19.08 14.63 -17.39
N GLY A 264 -19.85 14.84 -16.32
CA GLY A 264 -20.87 15.90 -16.26
C GLY A 264 -20.31 17.31 -16.09
N TYR A 265 -19.24 17.47 -15.31
CA TYR A 265 -18.67 18.78 -14.98
C TYR A 265 -17.70 19.27 -16.07
N TYR A 266 -16.75 18.43 -16.49
CA TYR A 266 -15.72 18.80 -17.47
C TYR A 266 -16.09 18.43 -18.91
N GLY A 267 -17.07 17.55 -19.13
CA GLY A 267 -17.45 17.09 -20.48
C GLY A 267 -16.46 16.10 -21.09
N VAL A 268 -15.53 15.55 -20.30
CA VAL A 268 -14.50 14.58 -20.72
C VAL A 268 -14.35 13.46 -19.68
N LEU A 269 -13.85 12.30 -20.10
CA LEU A 269 -13.60 11.15 -19.21
C LEU A 269 -12.15 11.05 -18.72
N MET A 270 -11.26 11.88 -19.27
CA MET A 270 -9.84 11.85 -18.95
C MET A 270 -9.36 13.25 -18.60
N PRO A 271 -8.47 13.40 -17.60
CA PRO A 271 -7.87 14.70 -17.32
C PRO A 271 -7.02 15.16 -18.50
N LEU A 272 -6.83 16.48 -18.61
CA LEU A 272 -6.16 17.13 -19.74
C LEU A 272 -4.78 16.53 -20.06
N PRO A 273 -3.92 16.16 -19.09
CA PRO A 273 -2.65 15.51 -19.39
C PRO A 273 -2.78 14.18 -20.12
N GLY A 274 -3.86 13.43 -19.92
CA GLY A 274 -4.08 12.17 -20.63
C GLY A 274 -4.45 12.39 -22.10
N ILE A 275 -5.21 13.44 -22.39
CA ILE A 275 -5.54 13.85 -23.77
C ILE A 275 -4.29 14.42 -24.46
N ALA A 276 -3.58 15.33 -23.79
CA ALA A 276 -2.42 16.02 -24.35
C ALA A 276 -1.20 15.12 -24.60
N LYS A 277 -1.09 14.00 -23.88
CA LYS A 277 0.02 13.03 -23.99
C LYS A 277 -0.35 11.78 -24.78
N GLU A 278 -1.45 11.80 -25.53
CA GLU A 278 -1.94 10.67 -26.32
C GLU A 278 -1.91 9.35 -25.55
N ALA A 279 -2.54 9.29 -24.39
CA ALA A 279 -2.45 8.14 -23.48
C ALA A 279 -2.92 6.80 -24.08
N SER A 280 -3.57 6.80 -25.26
CA SER A 280 -4.00 5.60 -25.99
C SER A 280 -2.95 5.03 -26.95
N ALA A 281 -1.89 5.78 -27.29
CA ALA A 281 -0.85 5.32 -28.21
C ALA A 281 0.19 4.46 -27.48
N GLY A 282 0.43 3.25 -27.98
CA GLY A 282 1.46 2.35 -27.44
C GLY A 282 2.82 2.59 -28.10
N ASP A 283 3.87 2.74 -27.28
CA ASP A 283 5.27 2.90 -27.74
C ASP A 283 6.19 1.94 -26.97
N PRO A 284 6.29 0.67 -27.39
CA PRO A 284 7.03 -0.36 -26.67
C PRO A 284 8.54 -0.12 -26.69
N ASP A 285 9.08 0.45 -27.78
CA ASP A 285 10.51 0.73 -27.92
C ASP A 285 10.94 1.80 -26.92
N ARG A 286 10.15 2.87 -26.77
CA ARG A 286 10.38 3.88 -25.75
C ARG A 286 10.18 3.33 -24.34
N GLY A 287 9.24 2.43 -24.14
CA GLY A 287 9.05 1.71 -22.87
C GLY A 287 10.29 0.90 -22.47
N LEU A 288 10.89 0.17 -23.41
CA LEU A 288 12.14 -0.57 -23.18
C LEU A 288 13.31 0.37 -22.89
N ALA A 289 13.42 1.48 -23.62
CA ALA A 289 14.43 2.51 -23.35
C ALA A 289 14.31 3.05 -21.92
N TYR A 290 13.10 3.37 -21.45
CA TYR A 290 12.86 3.80 -20.06
C TYR A 290 13.32 2.77 -19.02
N VAL A 291 13.13 1.47 -19.27
CA VAL A 291 13.59 0.42 -18.35
C VAL A 291 15.12 0.40 -18.28
N VAL A 292 15.79 0.51 -19.43
CA VAL A 292 17.26 0.56 -19.50
C VAL A 292 17.80 1.81 -18.80
N ASP A 293 17.20 2.97 -19.05
CA ASP A 293 17.55 4.25 -18.42
C ASP A 293 17.28 4.26 -16.92
N PHE A 294 16.34 3.44 -16.43
CA PHE A 294 16.12 3.28 -15.00
C PHE A 294 17.11 2.30 -14.36
N VAL A 295 17.38 1.15 -14.99
CA VAL A 295 18.20 0.09 -14.39
C VAL A 295 19.69 0.41 -14.41
N THR A 296 20.17 1.02 -15.49
CA THR A 296 21.61 1.20 -15.75
C THR A 296 22.28 2.21 -14.83
N PRO A 297 21.75 3.43 -14.62
CA PRO A 297 22.42 4.44 -13.79
C PRO A 297 22.54 4.06 -12.32
N TYR A 298 21.59 3.28 -11.80
CA TYR A 298 21.55 2.85 -10.40
C TYR A 298 22.02 1.41 -10.19
N TRP A 299 22.56 0.78 -11.24
CA TRP A 299 23.11 -0.59 -11.20
C TRP A 299 22.11 -1.62 -10.62
N LEU A 300 20.82 -1.47 -10.90
CA LEU A 300 19.76 -2.27 -10.27
C LEU A 300 19.84 -3.77 -10.62
N TYR A 301 20.56 -4.11 -11.68
CA TYR A 301 20.88 -5.51 -12.01
C TYR A 301 21.67 -6.22 -10.90
N ALA A 302 22.50 -5.50 -10.13
CA ALA A 302 23.29 -6.10 -9.04
C ALA A 302 22.43 -6.59 -7.85
N PRO A 303 21.56 -5.75 -7.23
CA PRO A 303 20.67 -6.23 -6.18
C PRO A 303 19.65 -7.26 -6.69
N LEU A 304 19.21 -7.16 -7.95
CA LEU A 304 18.35 -8.17 -8.57
C LEU A 304 19.05 -9.53 -8.71
N ALA A 305 20.29 -9.55 -9.21
CA ALA A 305 21.09 -10.77 -9.34
C ALA A 305 21.37 -11.40 -7.97
N LEU A 306 21.68 -10.59 -6.96
CA LEU A 306 21.86 -11.07 -5.59
C LEU A 306 20.57 -11.69 -5.03
N GLY A 307 19.43 -11.01 -5.20
CA GLY A 307 18.12 -11.53 -4.77
C GLY A 307 17.77 -12.85 -5.44
N LEU A 308 18.04 -12.97 -6.75
CA LEU A 308 17.83 -14.20 -7.51
C LEU A 308 18.75 -15.33 -7.02
N ALA A 309 20.04 -15.05 -6.80
CA ALA A 309 20.99 -16.03 -6.28
C ALA A 309 20.55 -16.57 -4.90
N VAL A 310 20.12 -15.68 -3.99
CA VAL A 310 19.57 -16.08 -2.68
C VAL A 310 18.32 -16.95 -2.84
N LEU A 311 17.40 -16.58 -3.74
CA LEU A 311 16.21 -17.36 -4.02
C LEU A 311 16.55 -18.77 -4.53
N VAL A 312 17.47 -18.89 -5.48
CA VAL A 312 17.93 -20.18 -6.01
C VAL A 312 18.54 -21.04 -4.91
N VAL A 313 19.40 -20.47 -4.06
CA VAL A 313 20.00 -21.20 -2.92
C VAL A 313 18.92 -21.70 -1.96
N LEU A 314 17.91 -20.89 -1.66
CA LEU A 314 16.81 -21.28 -0.77
C LEU A 314 15.96 -22.42 -1.39
N LEU A 315 15.65 -22.35 -2.68
CA LEU A 315 14.89 -23.39 -3.38
C LEU A 315 15.67 -24.72 -3.48
N VAL A 316 16.98 -24.66 -3.77
CA VAL A 316 17.85 -25.85 -3.78
C VAL A 316 17.99 -26.45 -2.38
N GLY A 317 18.11 -25.61 -1.35
CA GLY A 317 18.13 -26.07 0.04
C GLY A 317 16.84 -26.77 0.45
N MET A 318 15.68 -26.23 0.04
CA MET A 318 14.37 -26.83 0.31
C MET A 318 14.17 -28.18 -0.38
N THR A 319 14.58 -28.30 -1.65
CA THR A 319 14.46 -29.57 -2.40
C THR A 319 15.37 -30.65 -1.83
N ARG A 320 16.59 -30.30 -1.39
CA ARG A 320 17.50 -31.24 -0.72
C ARG A 320 16.96 -31.70 0.65
N ALA A 321 16.40 -30.78 1.43
CA ALA A 321 15.80 -31.11 2.73
C ALA A 321 14.57 -32.03 2.58
N SER A 322 13.76 -31.84 1.54
CA SER A 322 12.60 -32.71 1.23
C SER A 322 13.04 -34.12 0.82
N ARG A 323 14.11 -34.26 0.03
CA ARG A 323 14.63 -35.58 -0.36
C ARG A 323 15.24 -36.33 0.83
N ALA A 324 15.99 -35.63 1.69
CA ALA A 324 16.56 -36.23 2.89
C ALA A 324 15.51 -36.69 3.92
N SER A 325 14.30 -36.10 3.92
CA SER A 325 13.18 -36.60 4.73
C SER A 325 12.46 -37.80 4.11
N ASP A 326 12.49 -37.95 2.78
CA ASP A 326 11.88 -39.09 2.09
C ASP A 326 12.79 -40.32 2.07
N ASP A 327 14.12 -40.14 2.03
CA ASP A 327 15.11 -41.23 2.07
C ASP A 327 15.36 -41.78 3.50
N GLY A 328 14.83 -41.11 4.53
CA GLY A 328 14.98 -41.48 5.94
C GLY A 328 13.74 -42.15 6.57
N ALA A 329 12.73 -42.47 5.76
CA ALA A 329 11.51 -43.19 6.13
C ALA A 329 11.51 -44.61 5.51
#